data_AF-A0A1V6IAK2-F1
#
_entry.id   AF-A0A1V6IAK2-F1
#
_cell.length_a   1.000
_cell.length_b   1.000
_cell.length_c   1.000
_cell.angle_alpha   90.00
_cell.angle_beta   90.00
_cell.angle_gamma   90.00
#
_symmetry.space_group_name_H-M   'P 1'
#
loop_
_entity.id
_entity.type
_entity.pdbx_description
1 polymer ?
#
loop_
_entity_poly.entity_id
_entity_poly.type
_entity_poly.pdbx_seq_one_letter_code
_entity_poly.pdbx_strand_id
1 'polypeptide(L)'
;MDIYEFAERKRLSVRQISDFTSDVNPIGPSNKAKNAIRKSIKLLEFQPDKKARYLRRYLCRHETIGEDCIVFGAGLSSLMHSIFLATKPNEILLVSPVSKRYREILDGLGINIHLFHTEEKGRFQFTIDVNGIIDRLAHIDMVILPNPHDVTGLMLTPSDLNALMDVMEKDGKILLIDESYLDFTTGVSFIKRATEAKNTILIKTFSSFYALEGLPIGYAAGSRDLVKQLNDNTSLFQMNTLAYAAALASLKDKGFKKRALEFIEKEKIYMIQKLKRIKDLQILDTQCNLFLLKPGSDILDMKDIFNRYNIFVDQYESLSGGSYLRLPLKRHKQNAKFVKTLNYILKPD
;
A
#
# COMPACT_ATOMS: atom_id res chain seq x y z
N MET A 1 -12.82 -13.04 -2.72
CA MET A 1 -13.38 -12.86 -1.37
C MET A 1 -12.79 -11.64 -0.69
N ASP A 2 -13.66 -10.72 -0.30
CA ASP A 2 -13.36 -9.58 0.58
C ASP A 2 -13.86 -9.84 2.02
N ILE A 3 -13.66 -8.87 2.92
CA ILE A 3 -14.08 -8.99 4.33
C ILE A 3 -15.60 -9.10 4.51
N TYR A 4 -16.41 -8.46 3.64
CA TYR A 4 -17.86 -8.47 3.75
C TYR A 4 -18.43 -9.81 3.31
N GLU A 5 -17.95 -10.34 2.19
CA GLU A 5 -18.29 -11.69 1.73
C GLU A 5 -17.84 -12.73 2.78
N PHE A 6 -16.66 -12.56 3.39
CA PHE A 6 -16.21 -13.41 4.48
C PHE A 6 -17.14 -13.32 5.71
N ALA A 7 -17.56 -12.11 6.07
CA ALA A 7 -18.49 -11.87 7.18
C ALA A 7 -19.86 -12.51 6.95
N GLU A 8 -20.40 -12.34 5.74
CA GLU A 8 -21.67 -12.91 5.32
C GLU A 8 -21.63 -14.45 5.38
N ARG A 9 -20.61 -15.07 4.78
CA ARG A 9 -20.40 -16.53 4.83
C ARG A 9 -20.31 -17.06 6.27
N LYS A 10 -19.75 -16.27 7.20
CA LYS A 10 -19.65 -16.61 8.63
C LYS A 10 -20.86 -16.21 9.46
N ARG A 11 -21.83 -15.48 8.90
CA ARG A 11 -22.95 -14.85 9.61
C ARG A 11 -22.49 -14.00 10.80
N LEU A 12 -21.41 -13.23 10.59
CA LEU A 12 -20.82 -12.33 11.58
C LEU A 12 -20.88 -10.88 11.10
N SER A 13 -20.80 -9.95 12.04
CA SER A 13 -20.45 -8.57 11.71
C SER A 13 -18.97 -8.46 11.35
N VAL A 14 -18.62 -7.57 10.42
CA VAL A 14 -17.21 -7.21 10.13
C VAL A 14 -16.42 -6.82 11.38
N ARG A 15 -17.08 -6.29 12.41
CA ARG A 15 -16.44 -5.93 13.70
C ARG A 15 -15.97 -7.13 14.51
N GLN A 16 -16.50 -8.33 14.23
CA GLN A 16 -16.13 -9.57 14.91
C GLN A 16 -14.97 -10.29 14.21
N ILE A 17 -14.60 -9.85 13.00
CA ILE A 17 -13.52 -10.42 12.20
C ILE A 17 -12.20 -9.74 12.56
N SER A 18 -11.17 -10.55 12.76
CA SER A 18 -9.80 -10.04 12.85
C SER A 18 -9.20 -10.04 11.46
N ASP A 19 -9.41 -8.94 10.74
CA ASP A 19 -8.92 -8.78 9.38
C ASP A 19 -7.44 -8.37 9.36
N PHE A 20 -6.59 -9.28 8.90
CA PHE A 20 -5.15 -9.14 8.66
C PHE A 20 -4.82 -9.10 7.16
N THR A 21 -5.81 -8.95 6.28
CA THR A 21 -5.59 -8.69 4.85
C THR A 21 -5.40 -7.19 4.60
N SER A 22 -6.19 -6.36 5.28
CA SER A 22 -6.03 -4.90 5.29
C SER A 22 -4.77 -4.47 6.05
N ASP A 23 -4.08 -3.46 5.54
CA ASP A 23 -2.87 -2.84 6.09
C ASP A 23 -3.14 -1.49 6.77
N VAL A 24 -4.40 -1.17 7.01
CA VAL A 24 -4.81 0.08 7.65
C VAL A 24 -4.21 0.25 9.03
N ASN A 25 -3.78 1.48 9.33
CA ASN A 25 -3.25 1.87 10.62
C ASN A 25 -4.21 1.49 11.78
N PRO A 26 -3.76 0.67 12.76
CA PRO A 26 -4.62 0.09 13.79
C PRO A 26 -5.24 1.11 14.76
N ILE A 27 -4.65 2.30 14.89
CA ILE A 27 -5.23 3.33 15.78
C ILE A 27 -6.45 4.03 15.14
N GLY A 28 -6.67 3.83 13.84
CA GLY A 28 -7.76 4.41 13.06
C GLY A 28 -7.53 5.90 12.71
N PRO A 29 -8.51 6.57 12.10
CA PRO A 29 -8.35 7.95 11.66
C PRO A 29 -8.12 8.90 12.84
N SER A 30 -7.36 9.97 12.60
CA SER A 30 -7.19 11.07 13.55
C SER A 30 -8.54 11.61 14.04
N ASN A 31 -8.60 12.05 15.31
CA ASN A 31 -9.76 12.76 15.84
C ASN A 31 -10.05 14.06 15.05
N LYS A 32 -9.01 14.72 14.50
CA LYS A 32 -9.22 15.88 13.62
C LYS A 32 -9.92 15.47 12.33
N ALA A 33 -9.54 14.36 11.72
CA ALA A 33 -10.21 13.81 10.54
C ALA A 33 -11.67 13.43 10.83
N LYS A 34 -11.92 12.70 11.92
CA LYS A 34 -13.29 12.35 12.36
C LYS A 34 -14.16 13.59 12.58
N ASN A 35 -13.60 14.64 13.21
CA ASN A 35 -14.33 15.89 13.43
C ASN A 35 -14.56 16.67 12.13
N ALA A 36 -13.61 16.65 11.19
CA ALA A 36 -13.78 17.25 9.88
C ALA A 36 -14.91 16.57 9.11
N ILE A 37 -14.94 15.23 9.09
CA ILE A 37 -16.03 14.44 8.48
C ILE A 37 -17.38 14.88 9.05
N ARG A 38 -17.53 14.90 10.39
CA ARG A 38 -18.79 15.31 11.05
C ARG A 38 -19.24 16.70 10.65
N LYS A 39 -18.31 17.67 10.55
CA LYS A 39 -18.63 19.04 10.13
C LYS A 39 -19.04 19.11 8.66
N SER A 40 -18.36 18.34 7.81
CA SER A 40 -18.57 18.34 6.36
C SER A 40 -19.82 17.61 5.90
N ILE A 41 -20.52 16.86 6.77
CA ILE A 41 -21.86 16.30 6.47
C ILE A 41 -22.83 17.41 6.02
N LYS A 42 -22.70 18.61 6.58
CA LYS A 42 -23.53 19.77 6.20
C LYS A 42 -23.28 20.28 4.78
N LEU A 43 -22.24 19.77 4.09
CA LEU A 43 -21.87 20.18 2.74
C LEU A 43 -22.31 19.17 1.67
N LEU A 44 -23.05 18.12 2.04
CA LEU A 44 -23.44 17.05 1.11
C LEU A 44 -24.43 17.51 0.02
N GLU A 45 -25.15 18.61 0.24
CA GLU A 45 -26.01 19.23 -0.78
C GLU A 45 -25.21 19.89 -1.92
N PHE A 46 -23.91 20.14 -1.70
CA PHE A 46 -23.03 20.74 -2.69
C PHE A 46 -22.18 19.70 -3.41
N GLN A 47 -21.93 19.96 -4.69
CA GLN A 47 -20.95 19.21 -5.44
C GLN A 47 -19.55 19.36 -4.81
N PRO A 48 -18.75 18.28 -4.75
CA PRO A 48 -17.37 18.33 -4.29
C PRO A 48 -16.53 19.36 -5.06
N ASP A 49 -15.56 19.99 -4.40
CA ASP A 49 -14.63 20.92 -5.06
C ASP A 49 -13.79 20.15 -6.09
N LYS A 50 -14.15 20.28 -7.37
CA LYS A 50 -13.50 19.60 -8.50
C LYS A 50 -11.98 19.86 -8.57
N LYS A 51 -11.50 20.98 -8.01
CA LYS A 51 -10.07 21.33 -8.02
C LYS A 51 -9.35 20.95 -6.73
N ALA A 52 -10.06 20.45 -5.72
CA ALA A 52 -9.54 20.13 -4.39
C ALA A 52 -8.68 21.27 -3.79
N ARG A 53 -9.07 22.54 -3.99
CA ARG A 53 -8.17 23.71 -3.87
C ARG A 53 -7.45 23.78 -2.54
N TYR A 54 -8.17 23.58 -1.43
CA TYR A 54 -7.58 23.67 -0.09
C TYR A 54 -6.63 22.51 0.22
N LEU A 55 -6.97 21.30 -0.22
CA LEU A 55 -6.11 20.12 -0.03
C LEU A 55 -4.86 20.25 -0.90
N ARG A 56 -5.04 20.57 -2.20
CA ARG A 56 -3.98 20.83 -3.17
C ARG A 56 -2.96 21.84 -2.63
N ARG A 57 -3.40 23.04 -2.27
CA ARG A 57 -2.54 24.10 -1.72
C ARG A 57 -1.75 23.65 -0.50
N TYR A 58 -2.41 22.96 0.42
CA TYR A 58 -1.76 22.51 1.66
C TYR A 58 -0.69 21.46 1.35
N LEU A 59 -1.04 20.47 0.53
CA LEU A 59 -0.18 19.35 0.18
C LEU A 59 1.01 19.82 -0.66
N CYS A 60 0.80 20.60 -1.71
CA CYS A 60 1.88 21.14 -2.54
C CYS A 60 2.86 22.01 -1.74
N ARG A 61 2.38 22.80 -0.77
CA ARG A 61 3.27 23.50 0.18
C ARG A 61 4.03 22.56 1.09
N HIS A 62 3.40 21.50 1.57
CA HIS A 62 4.05 20.52 2.46
C HIS A 62 5.14 19.74 1.72
N GLU A 63 4.86 19.30 0.49
CA GLU A 63 5.76 18.49 -0.34
C GLU A 63 6.74 19.37 -1.15
N THR A 64 6.58 20.70 -1.13
CA THR A 64 7.40 21.67 -1.87
C THR A 64 7.39 21.41 -3.39
N ILE A 65 6.20 21.23 -3.96
CA ILE A 65 5.96 20.99 -5.40
C ILE A 65 4.92 21.97 -5.97
N GLY A 66 4.83 22.07 -7.29
CA GLY A 66 3.81 22.87 -7.98
C GLY A 66 2.39 22.34 -7.79
N GLU A 67 1.39 23.24 -7.78
CA GLU A 67 -0.04 22.85 -7.72
C GLU A 67 -0.52 22.14 -8.99
N ASP A 68 0.21 22.32 -10.09
CA ASP A 68 0.03 21.68 -11.40
C ASP A 68 0.79 20.36 -11.55
N CYS A 69 1.53 19.94 -10.53
CA CYS A 69 2.26 18.67 -10.47
C CYS A 69 1.52 17.59 -9.65
N ILE A 70 0.23 17.77 -9.38
CA ILE A 70 -0.59 16.80 -8.64
C ILE A 70 -1.99 16.61 -9.22
N VAL A 71 -2.51 15.40 -9.16
CA VAL A 71 -3.91 15.07 -9.43
C VAL A 71 -4.46 14.18 -8.31
N PHE A 72 -5.73 14.37 -7.95
CA PHE A 72 -6.40 13.59 -6.91
C PHE A 72 -7.25 12.49 -7.54
N GLY A 73 -7.36 11.36 -6.84
CA GLY A 73 -8.22 10.25 -7.23
C GLY A 73 -8.83 9.55 -6.02
N ALA A 74 -9.88 8.77 -6.27
CA ALA A 74 -10.63 7.99 -5.29
C ALA A 74 -9.84 6.74 -4.86
N GLY A 75 -8.64 6.96 -4.31
CA GLY A 75 -7.70 5.91 -3.92
C GLY A 75 -6.84 5.39 -5.09
N LEU A 76 -6.00 4.41 -4.76
CA LEU A 76 -4.96 3.85 -5.63
C LEU A 76 -5.51 3.32 -6.96
N SER A 77 -6.58 2.52 -6.92
CA SER A 77 -7.18 1.91 -8.13
C SER A 77 -7.61 2.95 -9.16
N SER A 78 -8.33 4.00 -8.75
CA SER A 78 -8.76 5.06 -9.68
C SER A 78 -7.59 5.83 -10.30
N LEU A 79 -6.52 6.05 -9.53
CA LEU A 79 -5.32 6.72 -10.01
C LEU A 79 -4.59 5.84 -11.02
N MET A 80 -4.43 4.55 -10.73
CA MET A 80 -3.81 3.59 -11.66
C MET A 80 -4.60 3.46 -12.95
N HIS A 81 -5.93 3.35 -12.89
CA HIS A 81 -6.77 3.36 -14.10
C HIS A 81 -6.60 4.66 -14.91
N SER A 82 -6.57 5.81 -14.25
CA SER A 82 -6.36 7.10 -14.93
C SER A 82 -4.98 7.17 -15.60
N ILE A 83 -3.96 6.59 -14.98
CA ILE A 83 -2.61 6.45 -15.55
C ILE A 83 -2.64 5.54 -16.76
N PHE A 84 -3.22 4.34 -16.67
CA PHE A 84 -3.30 3.41 -17.80
C PHE A 84 -4.07 3.99 -18.99
N LEU A 85 -5.15 4.74 -18.74
CA LEU A 85 -5.89 5.43 -19.81
C LEU A 85 -5.05 6.53 -20.49
N ALA A 86 -4.26 7.27 -19.72
CA ALA A 86 -3.41 8.34 -20.22
C ALA A 86 -2.19 7.81 -20.99
N THR A 87 -1.57 6.76 -20.48
CA THR A 87 -0.27 6.28 -20.96
C THR A 87 -0.36 5.06 -21.87
N LYS A 88 -1.47 4.31 -21.81
CA LYS A 88 -1.77 3.14 -22.64
C LYS A 88 -0.59 2.15 -22.77
N PRO A 89 -0.03 1.66 -21.66
CA PRO A 89 1.08 0.72 -21.72
C PRO A 89 0.59 -0.62 -22.26
N ASN A 90 1.37 -1.27 -23.13
CA ASN A 90 1.09 -2.66 -23.55
C ASN A 90 1.85 -3.65 -22.68
N GLU A 91 3.09 -3.31 -22.31
CA GLU A 91 4.01 -4.17 -21.58
C GLU A 91 4.38 -3.53 -20.22
N ILE A 92 3.92 -4.12 -19.12
CA ILE A 92 4.21 -3.66 -17.75
C ILE A 92 5.15 -4.64 -17.06
N LEU A 93 6.23 -4.14 -16.47
CA LEU A 93 7.01 -4.87 -15.48
C LEU A 93 6.51 -4.53 -14.07
N LEU A 94 6.07 -5.54 -13.32
CA LEU A 94 5.60 -5.40 -11.95
C LEU A 94 6.50 -6.18 -11.00
N VAL A 95 6.97 -5.53 -9.94
CA VAL A 95 7.69 -6.21 -8.85
C VAL A 95 6.72 -7.12 -8.10
N SER A 96 7.12 -8.37 -7.90
CA SER A 96 6.34 -9.41 -7.24
C SER A 96 7.06 -9.90 -5.98
N PRO A 97 6.36 -10.50 -5.00
CA PRO A 97 5.00 -11.08 -5.04
C PRO A 97 3.88 -10.05 -5.23
N VAL A 98 2.89 -10.37 -6.07
CA VAL A 98 1.79 -9.45 -6.39
C VAL A 98 0.63 -9.60 -5.40
N SER A 99 0.31 -8.54 -4.68
CA SER A 99 -0.82 -8.51 -3.74
C SER A 99 -2.17 -8.61 -4.46
N LYS A 100 -3.19 -9.04 -3.71
CA LYS A 100 -4.57 -9.11 -4.21
C LYS A 100 -5.04 -7.77 -4.80
N ARG A 101 -4.65 -6.66 -4.18
CA ARG A 101 -5.01 -5.30 -4.62
C ARG A 101 -4.47 -4.98 -6.01
N TYR A 102 -3.21 -5.33 -6.30
CA TYR A 102 -2.64 -5.12 -7.63
C TYR A 102 -3.27 -6.06 -8.67
N ARG A 103 -3.54 -7.32 -8.30
CA ARG A 103 -4.24 -8.26 -9.18
C ARG A 103 -5.61 -7.70 -9.58
N GLU A 104 -6.40 -7.23 -8.61
CA GLU A 104 -7.73 -6.66 -8.87
C GLU A 104 -7.69 -5.40 -9.76
N ILE A 105 -6.63 -4.58 -9.66
CA ILE A 105 -6.46 -3.38 -10.51
C ILE A 105 -6.06 -3.75 -11.93
N LEU A 106 -5.22 -4.78 -12.10
CA LEU A 106 -4.66 -5.16 -13.40
C LEU A 106 -5.54 -6.17 -14.15
N ASP A 107 -6.44 -6.86 -13.46
CA ASP A 107 -7.31 -7.88 -14.03
C ASP A 107 -8.22 -7.29 -15.12
N GLY A 108 -8.35 -8.02 -16.24
CA GLY A 108 -9.21 -7.64 -17.35
C GLY A 108 -8.77 -6.40 -18.17
N LEU A 109 -7.60 -5.79 -17.91
CA LEU A 109 -7.14 -4.61 -18.66
C LEU A 109 -6.52 -4.94 -20.04
N GLY A 110 -6.25 -6.21 -20.35
CA GLY A 110 -5.62 -6.62 -21.61
C GLY A 110 -4.16 -6.19 -21.75
N ILE A 111 -3.50 -5.85 -20.63
CA ILE A 111 -2.08 -5.45 -20.58
C ILE A 111 -1.23 -6.68 -20.28
N ASN A 112 -0.10 -6.83 -20.96
CA ASN A 112 0.86 -7.89 -20.69
C ASN A 112 1.69 -7.56 -19.45
N ILE A 113 1.58 -8.41 -18.42
CA ILE A 113 2.26 -8.21 -17.13
C ILE A 113 3.47 -9.17 -17.02
N HIS A 114 4.66 -8.58 -16.99
CA HIS A 114 5.92 -9.25 -16.68
C HIS A 114 6.21 -9.15 -15.20
N LEU A 115 6.46 -10.27 -14.55
CA LEU A 115 6.80 -10.27 -13.13
C LEU A 115 8.32 -10.21 -12.93
N PHE A 116 8.77 -9.22 -12.19
CA PHE A 116 10.10 -9.22 -11.60
C PHE A 116 10.00 -9.78 -10.18
N HIS A 117 10.54 -10.98 -9.96
CA HIS A 117 10.50 -11.62 -8.66
C HIS A 117 11.52 -10.99 -7.72
N THR A 118 11.09 -10.49 -6.56
CA THR A 118 12.01 -10.19 -5.47
C THR A 118 12.79 -11.45 -5.14
N GLU A 119 14.11 -11.34 -5.07
CA GLU A 119 14.97 -12.50 -4.82
C GLU A 119 14.79 -12.93 -3.37
N GLU A 120 14.28 -14.15 -3.16
CA GLU A 120 14.32 -14.79 -1.86
C GLU A 120 15.70 -15.44 -1.68
N LYS A 121 16.61 -14.72 -1.03
CA LYS A 121 17.91 -15.26 -0.63
C LYS A 121 17.79 -15.95 0.72
N GLY A 122 18.72 -16.87 1.00
CA GLY A 122 18.67 -17.81 2.11
C GLY A 122 18.15 -17.24 3.44
N ARG A 123 17.49 -18.10 4.24
CA ARG A 123 16.80 -17.74 5.49
C ARG A 123 15.64 -16.73 5.32
N PHE A 124 14.88 -16.82 4.21
CA PHE A 124 13.65 -16.05 4.00
C PHE A 124 13.88 -14.53 4.05
N GLN A 125 14.91 -14.09 3.31
CA GLN A 125 15.23 -12.68 3.12
C GLN A 125 14.92 -12.28 1.68
N PHE A 126 14.27 -11.13 1.52
CA PHE A 126 13.91 -10.63 0.19
C PHE A 126 14.82 -9.45 -0.20
N THR A 127 15.20 -9.37 -1.46
CA THR A 127 15.87 -8.19 -2.04
C THR A 127 15.23 -7.79 -3.36
N ILE A 128 15.28 -6.50 -3.69
CA ILE A 128 14.92 -6.00 -5.03
C ILE A 128 16.23 -5.63 -5.71
N ASP A 129 16.60 -6.37 -6.76
CA ASP A 129 17.79 -6.07 -7.57
C ASP A 129 17.42 -5.08 -8.69
N VAL A 130 17.89 -3.85 -8.56
CA VAL A 130 17.62 -2.80 -9.54
C VAL A 130 18.33 -3.03 -10.86
N ASN A 131 19.51 -3.63 -10.87
CA ASN A 131 20.20 -3.94 -12.12
C ASN A 131 19.43 -5.01 -12.90
N GLY A 132 18.96 -6.05 -12.22
CA GLY A 132 18.07 -7.04 -12.82
C GLY A 132 16.75 -6.47 -13.35
N ILE A 133 16.20 -5.40 -12.74
CA ILE A 133 15.06 -4.66 -13.30
C ILE A 133 15.47 -3.96 -14.60
N ILE A 134 16.59 -3.22 -14.57
CA ILE A 134 17.11 -2.46 -15.71
C ILE A 134 17.37 -3.37 -16.92
N ASP A 135 17.96 -4.55 -16.70
CA ASP A 135 18.28 -5.51 -17.76
C ASP A 135 17.04 -6.04 -18.50
N ARG A 136 15.85 -5.93 -17.89
CA ARG A 136 14.58 -6.41 -18.46
C ARG A 136 13.77 -5.33 -19.16
N LEU A 137 14.27 -4.10 -19.26
CA LEU A 137 13.48 -2.97 -19.76
C LEU A 137 13.27 -2.95 -21.28
N ALA A 138 14.01 -3.75 -22.06
CA ALA A 138 14.04 -3.67 -23.52
C ALA A 138 12.64 -3.58 -24.17
N HIS A 139 11.69 -4.41 -23.73
CA HIS A 139 10.33 -4.47 -24.25
C HIS A 139 9.28 -3.90 -23.29
N ILE A 140 9.69 -3.22 -22.22
CA ILE A 140 8.78 -2.72 -21.18
C ILE A 140 8.42 -1.27 -21.48
N ASP A 141 7.13 -0.96 -21.44
CA ASP A 141 6.60 0.40 -21.57
C ASP A 141 6.54 1.11 -20.21
N MET A 142 6.22 0.35 -19.16
CA MET A 142 6.04 0.87 -17.81
C MET A 142 6.54 -0.10 -16.74
N VAL A 143 7.22 0.44 -15.73
CA VAL A 143 7.57 -0.28 -14.50
C VAL A 143 6.65 0.19 -13.38
N ILE A 144 5.99 -0.73 -12.69
CA ILE A 144 5.26 -0.47 -11.45
C ILE A 144 6.09 -0.95 -10.27
N LEU A 145 6.45 0.00 -9.41
CA LEU A 145 7.31 -0.22 -8.24
C LEU A 145 6.62 0.30 -6.97
N PRO A 146 5.99 -0.58 -6.18
CA PRO A 146 5.63 -0.22 -4.82
C PRO A 146 6.90 -0.11 -3.97
N ASN A 147 7.11 1.06 -3.35
CA ASN A 147 8.31 1.41 -2.59
C ASN A 147 7.92 2.26 -1.36
N PRO A 148 7.58 1.66 -0.21
CA PRO A 148 7.77 0.25 0.12
C PRO A 148 6.90 -0.75 -0.64
N HIS A 149 7.46 -1.93 -0.90
CA HIS A 149 6.78 -3.06 -1.53
C HIS A 149 5.62 -3.53 -0.64
N ASP A 150 4.42 -3.68 -1.20
CA ASP A 150 3.18 -3.81 -0.42
C ASP A 150 3.01 -5.17 0.27
N VAL A 151 3.69 -6.20 -0.24
CA VAL A 151 3.76 -7.52 0.38
C VAL A 151 4.97 -7.64 1.30
N THR A 152 6.16 -7.37 0.78
CA THR A 152 7.44 -7.67 1.49
C THR A 152 7.94 -6.52 2.36
N GLY A 153 7.36 -5.33 2.21
CA GLY A 153 7.76 -4.12 2.94
C GLY A 153 9.17 -3.64 2.62
N LEU A 154 9.79 -4.15 1.56
CA LEU A 154 11.12 -3.75 1.10
C LEU A 154 11.10 -2.37 0.48
N MET A 155 12.20 -1.66 0.60
CA MET A 155 12.43 -0.40 -0.09
C MET A 155 13.76 -0.44 -0.83
N LEU A 156 13.80 0.18 -2.00
CA LEU A 156 15.05 0.53 -2.66
C LEU A 156 15.78 1.60 -1.86
N THR A 157 17.11 1.56 -1.94
CA THR A 157 17.91 2.67 -1.43
C THR A 157 17.66 3.91 -2.29
N PRO A 158 17.88 5.12 -1.74
CA PRO A 158 17.77 6.33 -2.53
C PRO A 158 18.68 6.35 -3.76
N SER A 159 19.86 5.72 -3.68
CA SER A 159 20.79 5.62 -4.82
C SER A 159 20.21 4.75 -5.92
N ASP A 160 19.70 3.57 -5.56
CA ASP A 160 19.16 2.63 -6.55
C ASP A 160 17.89 3.15 -7.21
N LEU A 161 17.03 3.83 -6.44
CA LEU A 161 15.82 4.44 -6.99
C LEU A 161 16.16 5.59 -7.95
N ASN A 162 17.15 6.43 -7.64
CA ASN A 162 17.62 7.45 -8.59
C ASN A 162 18.21 6.83 -9.86
N ALA A 163 19.03 5.79 -9.72
CA ALA A 163 19.60 5.09 -10.89
C ALA A 163 18.51 4.51 -11.79
N LEU A 164 17.48 3.89 -11.21
CA LEU A 164 16.32 3.40 -11.96
C LEU A 164 15.57 4.56 -12.65
N MET A 165 15.32 5.66 -11.94
CA MET A 165 14.65 6.84 -12.52
C MET A 165 15.42 7.40 -13.72
N ASP A 166 16.75 7.50 -13.62
CA ASP A 166 17.60 8.05 -14.68
C ASP A 166 17.61 7.15 -15.92
N VAL A 167 17.65 5.82 -15.75
CA VAL A 167 17.54 4.85 -16.86
C VAL A 167 16.17 4.92 -17.51
N MET A 168 15.10 4.93 -16.71
CA MET A 168 13.73 5.02 -17.21
C MET A 168 13.55 6.30 -18.04
N GLU A 169 14.05 7.45 -17.53
CA GLU A 169 14.04 8.76 -18.21
C GLU A 169 14.82 8.76 -19.52
N LYS A 170 16.02 8.18 -19.53
CA LYS A 170 16.84 8.02 -20.73
C LYS A 170 16.13 7.20 -21.81
N ASP A 171 15.44 6.14 -21.42
CA ASP A 171 14.80 5.20 -22.34
C ASP A 171 13.35 5.60 -22.70
N GLY A 172 12.84 6.70 -22.14
CA GLY A 172 11.49 7.20 -22.39
C GLY A 172 10.37 6.30 -21.86
N LYS A 173 10.64 5.47 -20.84
CA LYS A 173 9.71 4.48 -20.26
C LYS A 173 9.02 5.01 -19.02
N ILE A 174 7.79 4.64 -18.72
CA ILE A 174 7.11 5.22 -17.54
C ILE A 174 7.49 4.48 -16.27
N LEU A 175 7.93 5.22 -15.25
CA LEU A 175 8.11 4.66 -13.91
C LEU A 175 6.95 5.08 -13.02
N LEU A 176 6.17 4.12 -12.53
CA LEU A 176 5.12 4.32 -11.55
C LEU A 176 5.61 3.88 -10.16
N ILE A 177 5.87 4.84 -9.28
CA ILE A 177 6.28 4.60 -7.89
C ILE A 177 5.04 4.67 -6.99
N ASP A 178 4.73 3.60 -6.26
CA ASP A 178 3.67 3.59 -5.25
C ASP A 178 4.26 3.73 -3.84
N GLU A 179 4.11 4.92 -3.26
CA GLU A 179 4.56 5.26 -1.90
C GLU A 179 3.42 5.13 -0.87
N SER A 180 2.39 4.32 -1.13
CA SER A 180 1.24 4.13 -0.23
C SER A 180 1.63 3.71 1.20
N TYR A 181 2.78 3.07 1.37
CA TYR A 181 3.29 2.61 2.66
C TYR A 181 4.38 3.49 3.27
N LEU A 182 4.88 4.50 2.54
CA LEU A 182 6.06 5.25 2.96
C LEU A 182 5.90 5.90 4.33
N ASP A 183 4.69 6.37 4.66
CA ASP A 183 4.42 7.03 5.93
C ASP A 183 4.56 6.14 7.17
N PHE A 184 4.55 4.81 7.01
CA PHE A 184 4.88 3.86 8.08
C PHE A 184 6.39 3.77 8.38
N THR A 185 7.22 4.32 7.50
CA THR A 185 8.68 4.19 7.54
C THR A 185 9.35 5.51 7.94
N THR A 186 10.66 5.47 8.11
CA THR A 186 11.53 6.66 8.23
C THR A 186 12.05 7.16 6.88
N GLY A 187 11.64 6.52 5.78
CA GLY A 187 12.06 6.88 4.43
C GLY A 187 11.57 8.28 4.01
N VAL A 188 12.26 8.84 3.02
CA VAL A 188 11.95 10.15 2.43
C VAL A 188 11.26 9.92 1.08
N SER A 189 10.24 10.73 0.81
CA SER A 189 9.47 10.65 -0.43
C SER A 189 10.28 11.14 -1.62
N PHE A 190 10.15 10.44 -2.74
CA PHE A 190 10.72 10.82 -4.02
C PHE A 190 9.84 11.80 -4.81
N ILE A 191 8.75 12.29 -4.21
CA ILE A 191 7.77 13.15 -4.88
C ILE A 191 8.40 14.33 -5.61
N LYS A 192 9.39 15.00 -5.02
CA LYS A 192 10.06 16.13 -5.65
C LYS A 192 10.78 15.71 -6.93
N ARG A 193 11.62 14.68 -6.87
CA ARG A 193 12.34 14.14 -8.04
C ARG A 193 11.36 13.61 -9.10
N ALA A 194 10.25 12.99 -8.69
CA ALA A 194 9.20 12.53 -9.59
C ALA A 194 8.53 13.70 -10.35
N THR A 195 8.34 14.86 -9.70
CA THR A 195 7.82 16.07 -10.39
C THR A 195 8.82 16.74 -11.33
N GLU A 196 10.12 16.45 -11.15
CA GLU A 196 11.20 16.97 -12.01
C GLU A 196 11.51 16.02 -13.19
N ALA A 197 11.21 14.72 -13.06
CA ALA A 197 11.39 13.72 -14.11
C ALA A 197 10.24 13.75 -15.13
N LYS A 198 10.56 13.59 -16.42
CA LYS A 198 9.55 13.67 -17.50
C LYS A 198 8.51 12.56 -17.50
N ASN A 199 8.89 11.38 -17.03
CA ASN A 199 8.20 10.10 -17.21
C ASN A 199 7.97 9.33 -15.90
N THR A 200 8.20 9.95 -14.74
CA THR A 200 7.91 9.34 -13.44
C THR A 200 6.60 9.84 -12.89
N ILE A 201 5.78 8.91 -12.41
CA ILE A 201 4.54 9.18 -11.69
C ILE A 201 4.67 8.54 -10.32
N LEU A 202 4.35 9.29 -9.27
CA LEU A 202 4.37 8.82 -7.89
C LEU A 202 2.97 8.88 -7.29
N ILE A 203 2.49 7.78 -6.71
CA ILE A 203 1.20 7.72 -6.03
C ILE A 203 1.38 7.66 -4.52
N LYS A 204 0.52 8.39 -3.80
CA LYS A 204 0.31 8.28 -2.36
C LYS A 204 -1.17 8.15 -2.04
N THR A 205 -1.49 7.46 -0.95
CA THR A 205 -2.87 7.20 -0.50
C THR A 205 -3.07 7.64 0.95
N PHE A 206 -4.29 8.04 1.29
CA PHE A 206 -4.71 8.25 2.67
C PHE A 206 -5.32 6.99 3.31
N SER A 207 -5.48 5.93 2.54
CA SER A 207 -6.20 4.73 2.97
C SER A 207 -5.45 3.99 4.08
N SER A 208 -4.16 3.72 3.89
CA SER A 208 -3.35 2.90 4.80
C SER A 208 -2.94 3.66 6.07
N PHE A 209 -1.99 4.59 5.97
CA PHE A 209 -1.41 5.26 7.16
C PHE A 209 -2.41 6.14 7.91
N TYR A 210 -3.25 6.89 7.19
CA TYR A 210 -4.25 7.79 7.77
C TYR A 210 -5.59 7.09 8.07
N ALA A 211 -5.69 5.79 7.78
CA ALA A 211 -6.86 4.95 8.02
C ALA A 211 -8.17 5.48 7.40
N LEU A 212 -8.09 6.05 6.19
CA LEU A 212 -9.22 6.57 5.44
C LEU A 212 -9.68 5.62 4.32
N GLU A 213 -9.51 4.30 4.48
CA GLU A 213 -9.91 3.30 3.47
C GLU A 213 -11.40 3.37 3.10
N GLY A 214 -12.29 3.66 4.07
CA GLY A 214 -13.72 3.87 3.81
C GLY A 214 -14.08 5.22 3.18
N LEU A 215 -13.10 6.10 2.96
CA LEU A 215 -13.22 7.38 2.26
C LEU A 215 -12.06 7.49 1.26
N PRO A 216 -12.02 6.61 0.24
CA PRO A 216 -10.83 6.41 -0.56
C PRO A 216 -10.42 7.72 -1.23
N ILE A 217 -9.20 8.16 -0.90
CA ILE A 217 -8.56 9.34 -1.45
C ILE A 217 -7.06 9.09 -1.54
N GLY A 218 -6.50 9.47 -2.67
CA GLY A 218 -5.08 9.49 -2.93
C GLY A 218 -4.74 10.61 -3.91
N TYR A 219 -3.47 10.69 -4.25
CA TYR A 219 -3.00 11.60 -5.27
C TYR A 219 -1.84 10.97 -6.05
N ALA A 220 -1.74 11.35 -7.32
CA ALA A 220 -0.58 11.11 -8.14
C ALA A 220 0.17 12.44 -8.34
N ALA A 221 1.49 12.38 -8.33
CA ALA A 221 2.38 13.50 -8.60
C ALA A 221 3.35 13.12 -9.72
N GLY A 222 3.70 14.08 -10.56
CA GLY A 222 4.59 13.90 -11.69
C GLY A 222 4.87 15.23 -12.37
N SER A 223 5.57 15.21 -13.49
CA SER A 223 5.77 16.42 -14.29
C SER A 223 4.44 17.08 -14.65
N ARG A 224 4.46 18.41 -14.84
CA ARG A 224 3.28 19.19 -15.24
C ARG A 224 2.57 18.59 -16.46
N ASP A 225 3.34 18.13 -17.44
CA ASP A 225 2.80 17.58 -18.69
C ASP A 225 2.11 16.23 -18.47
N LEU A 226 2.72 15.33 -17.69
CA LEU A 226 2.08 14.07 -17.29
C LEU A 226 0.81 14.33 -16.51
N VAL A 227 0.88 15.19 -15.48
CA VAL A 227 -0.28 15.47 -14.62
C VAL A 227 -1.43 16.10 -15.41
N LYS A 228 -1.14 16.94 -16.41
CA LYS A 228 -2.15 17.46 -17.32
C LYS A 228 -2.88 16.34 -18.06
N GLN A 229 -2.15 15.37 -18.62
CA GLN A 229 -2.74 14.19 -19.30
C GLN A 229 -3.55 13.32 -18.34
N LEU A 230 -3.08 13.14 -17.10
CA LEU A 230 -3.80 12.40 -16.07
C LEU A 230 -5.11 13.10 -15.68
N ASN A 231 -5.08 14.43 -15.54
CA ASN A 231 -6.22 15.21 -15.07
C ASN A 231 -7.45 15.07 -15.99
N ASP A 232 -7.23 14.97 -17.30
CA ASP A 232 -8.31 14.74 -18.28
C ASP A 232 -9.03 13.41 -18.02
N ASN A 233 -8.30 12.37 -17.64
CA ASN A 233 -8.82 11.04 -17.34
C ASN A 233 -9.37 10.88 -15.92
N THR A 234 -8.78 11.57 -14.93
CA THR A 234 -9.28 11.50 -13.53
C THR A 234 -10.67 12.11 -13.35
N SER A 235 -11.11 12.97 -14.28
CA SER A 235 -12.46 13.54 -14.27
C SER A 235 -13.57 12.48 -14.36
N LEU A 236 -13.24 11.27 -14.79
CA LEU A 236 -14.12 10.09 -14.81
C LEU A 236 -14.46 9.58 -13.42
N PHE A 237 -13.64 9.87 -12.39
CA PHE A 237 -13.80 9.35 -11.04
C PHE A 237 -14.23 10.47 -10.08
N GLN A 238 -15.46 10.37 -9.57
CA GLN A 238 -16.00 11.38 -8.65
C GLN A 238 -15.35 11.27 -7.27
N MET A 239 -14.69 12.35 -6.85
CA MET A 239 -14.21 12.52 -5.49
C MET A 239 -15.33 13.00 -4.56
N ASN A 240 -15.31 12.64 -3.28
CA ASN A 240 -16.33 13.08 -2.32
C ASN A 240 -15.82 14.15 -1.34
N THR A 241 -16.71 15.07 -0.96
CA THR A 241 -16.42 16.21 -0.07
C THR A 241 -15.87 15.78 1.30
N LEU A 242 -16.34 14.64 1.84
CA LEU A 242 -15.91 14.13 3.14
C LEU A 242 -14.46 13.66 3.11
N ALA A 243 -14.03 13.01 2.02
CA ALA A 243 -12.67 12.53 1.84
C ALA A 243 -11.66 13.69 1.77
N TYR A 244 -11.97 14.76 1.03
CA TYR A 244 -11.13 15.96 1.00
C TYR A 244 -10.98 16.60 2.37
N ALA A 245 -12.07 16.74 3.12
CA ALA A 245 -12.06 17.30 4.45
C ALA A 245 -11.26 16.43 5.44
N ALA A 246 -11.45 15.11 5.38
CA ALA A 246 -10.74 14.14 6.21
C ALA A 246 -9.23 14.16 5.92
N ALA A 247 -8.83 14.09 4.65
CA ALA A 247 -7.43 14.13 4.23
C ALA A 247 -6.72 15.41 4.67
N LEU A 248 -7.32 16.57 4.42
CA LEU A 248 -6.76 17.87 4.85
C LEU A 248 -6.59 17.95 6.37
N ALA A 249 -7.59 17.47 7.13
CA ALA A 249 -7.54 17.47 8.58
C ALA A 249 -6.51 16.46 9.14
N SER A 250 -6.33 15.31 8.48
CA SER A 250 -5.28 14.33 8.76
C SER A 250 -3.89 14.93 8.59
N LEU A 251 -3.62 15.61 7.47
CA LEU A 251 -2.33 16.27 7.23
C LEU A 251 -2.05 17.39 8.26
N LYS A 252 -3.08 18.10 8.71
CA LYS A 252 -2.98 19.13 9.76
C LYS A 252 -2.81 18.57 11.18
N ASP A 253 -2.91 17.26 11.38
CA ASP A 253 -2.62 16.63 12.67
C ASP A 253 -1.13 16.27 12.78
N LYS A 254 -0.31 17.29 13.04
CA LYS A 254 1.15 17.14 13.21
C LYS A 254 1.55 16.07 14.24
N GLY A 255 0.70 15.77 15.22
CA GLY A 255 0.96 14.76 16.24
C GLY A 255 0.51 13.34 15.88
N PHE A 256 -0.30 13.16 14.83
CA PHE A 256 -0.85 11.85 14.47
C PHE A 256 0.24 10.86 14.05
N LYS A 257 1.16 11.28 13.17
CA LYS A 257 2.24 10.41 12.68
C LYS A 257 3.09 9.87 13.82
N LYS A 258 3.50 10.72 14.76
CA LYS A 258 4.24 10.32 15.97
C LYS A 258 3.48 9.28 16.79
N ARG A 259 2.21 9.55 17.14
CA ARG A 259 1.40 8.60 17.95
C ARG A 259 1.17 7.26 17.24
N ALA A 260 0.98 7.29 15.92
CA ALA A 260 0.81 6.09 15.11
C ALA A 260 2.07 5.22 15.12
N LEU A 261 3.23 5.82 14.83
CA LEU A 261 4.50 5.12 14.81
C LEU A 261 4.89 4.59 16.20
N GLU A 262 4.66 5.36 17.27
CA GLU A 262 4.87 4.90 18.65
C GLU A 262 3.99 3.70 19.02
N PHE A 263 2.73 3.67 18.55
CA PHE A 263 1.85 2.53 18.76
C PHE A 263 2.35 1.30 17.99
N ILE A 264 2.69 1.48 16.71
CA ILE A 264 3.19 0.41 15.84
C ILE A 264 4.46 -0.21 16.42
N GLU A 265 5.40 0.62 16.89
CA GLU A 265 6.66 0.16 17.47
C GLU A 265 6.44 -0.68 18.73
N LYS A 266 5.56 -0.23 19.63
CA LYS A 266 5.19 -1.00 20.83
C LYS A 266 4.58 -2.35 20.47
N GLU A 267 3.70 -2.40 19.47
CA GLU A 267 3.09 -3.65 19.02
C GLU A 267 4.07 -4.55 18.26
N LYS A 268 5.04 -3.99 17.50
CA LYS A 268 6.14 -4.75 16.91
C LYS A 268 6.95 -5.47 17.98
N ILE A 269 7.37 -4.75 19.02
CA ILE A 269 8.12 -5.33 20.14
C ILE A 269 7.33 -6.49 20.77
N TYR A 270 6.04 -6.28 21.05
CA TYR A 270 5.17 -7.33 21.57
C TYR A 270 5.11 -8.56 20.64
N MET A 271 4.87 -8.33 19.35
CA MET A 271 4.73 -9.40 18.35
C MET A 271 6.02 -10.20 18.21
N ILE A 272 7.17 -9.54 18.08
CA ILE A 272 8.48 -10.20 17.99
C ILE A 272 8.73 -11.06 19.23
N GLN A 273 8.48 -10.53 20.44
CA GLN A 273 8.66 -11.28 21.70
C GLN A 273 7.80 -12.54 21.78
N LYS A 274 6.60 -12.52 21.19
CA LYS A 274 5.68 -13.66 21.19
C LYS A 274 5.98 -14.66 20.06
N LEU A 275 6.20 -14.17 18.85
CA LEU A 275 6.46 -14.99 17.67
C LEU A 275 7.78 -15.74 17.77
N LYS A 276 8.84 -15.14 18.33
CA LYS A 276 10.13 -15.82 18.55
C LYS A 276 10.06 -17.04 19.48
N ARG A 277 8.97 -17.22 20.23
CA ARG A 277 8.75 -18.39 21.10
C ARG A 277 8.17 -19.59 20.34
N ILE A 278 7.75 -19.38 19.09
CA ILE A 278 7.19 -20.42 18.25
C ILE A 278 8.35 -21.12 17.54
N LYS A 279 8.48 -22.44 17.77
CA LYS A 279 9.53 -23.25 17.15
C LYS A 279 9.33 -23.29 15.64
N ASP A 280 10.44 -23.32 14.90
CA ASP A 280 10.45 -23.48 13.44
C ASP A 280 9.64 -22.40 12.70
N LEU A 281 9.50 -21.19 13.26
CA LEU A 281 8.88 -20.04 12.60
C LEU A 281 9.95 -19.03 12.18
N GLN A 282 10.09 -18.80 10.88
CA GLN A 282 10.90 -17.72 10.34
C GLN A 282 10.08 -16.42 10.32
N ILE A 283 10.70 -15.34 10.80
CA ILE A 283 10.06 -14.04 10.96
C ILE A 283 10.92 -13.02 10.23
N LEU A 284 10.34 -12.32 9.28
CA LEU A 284 10.94 -11.14 8.66
C LEU A 284 10.18 -9.89 9.14
N ASP A 285 10.90 -9.04 9.88
CA ASP A 285 10.43 -7.73 10.30
C ASP A 285 10.67 -6.73 9.18
N THR A 286 9.60 -6.10 8.69
CA THR A 286 9.66 -5.14 7.59
C THR A 286 9.81 -3.72 8.10
N GLN A 287 10.18 -2.75 7.26
CA GLN A 287 10.16 -1.35 7.66
C GLN A 287 8.74 -0.77 7.81
N CYS A 288 7.74 -1.48 7.30
CA CYS A 288 6.33 -1.08 7.36
C CYS A 288 5.64 -1.63 8.62
N ASN A 289 4.32 -1.44 8.69
CA ASN A 289 3.46 -1.98 9.76
C ASN A 289 3.13 -3.47 9.57
N LEU A 290 4.05 -4.31 9.08
CA LEU A 290 3.77 -5.73 8.84
C LEU A 290 4.98 -6.64 9.07
N PHE A 291 4.69 -7.93 9.28
CA PHE A 291 5.68 -9.01 9.28
C PHE A 291 5.41 -9.97 8.12
N LEU A 292 6.45 -10.66 7.65
CA LEU A 292 6.28 -11.90 6.92
C LEU A 292 6.61 -13.08 7.84
N LEU A 293 5.74 -14.09 7.84
CA LEU A 293 5.87 -15.27 8.71
C LEU A 293 5.88 -16.53 7.87
N LYS A 294 7.00 -17.26 7.87
CA LYS A 294 7.14 -18.55 7.18
C LYS A 294 7.27 -19.68 8.21
N PRO A 295 6.24 -20.51 8.38
CA PRO A 295 6.33 -21.74 9.16
C PRO A 295 7.32 -22.72 8.52
N GLY A 296 7.99 -23.54 9.33
CA GLY A 296 8.96 -24.54 8.87
C GLY A 296 8.32 -25.79 8.28
N SER A 297 7.05 -26.07 8.61
CA SER A 297 6.23 -27.08 7.93
C SER A 297 5.38 -26.42 6.84
N ASP A 298 5.22 -27.11 5.72
CA ASP A 298 4.32 -26.65 4.67
C ASP A 298 2.86 -26.94 5.08
N ILE A 299 2.19 -25.91 5.59
CA ILE A 299 0.78 -25.98 5.97
C ILE A 299 -0.03 -25.36 4.84
N LEU A 300 -0.37 -26.21 3.86
CA LEU A 300 -1.05 -25.81 2.63
C LEU A 300 -2.33 -24.99 2.89
N ASP A 301 -3.11 -25.35 3.92
CA ASP A 301 -4.42 -24.74 4.23
C ASP A 301 -4.38 -23.73 5.40
N MET A 302 -3.24 -23.09 5.67
CA MET A 302 -3.10 -22.18 6.82
C MET A 302 -4.17 -21.09 6.85
N LYS A 303 -4.46 -20.49 5.69
CA LYS A 303 -5.55 -19.51 5.54
C LYS A 303 -6.90 -20.06 6.00
N ASP A 304 -7.26 -21.27 5.60
CA ASP A 304 -8.55 -21.86 5.96
C ASP A 304 -8.63 -22.25 7.44
N ILE A 305 -7.51 -22.64 8.04
CA ILE A 305 -7.45 -22.86 9.48
C ILE A 305 -7.68 -21.54 10.23
N PHE A 306 -7.00 -20.46 9.87
CA PHE A 306 -7.25 -19.13 10.48
C PHE A 306 -8.68 -18.64 10.28
N ASN A 307 -9.27 -18.91 9.11
CA ASN A 307 -10.66 -18.57 8.80
C ASN A 307 -11.65 -19.23 9.76
N ARG A 308 -11.36 -20.43 10.30
CA ARG A 308 -12.19 -21.10 11.33
C ARG A 308 -12.22 -20.31 12.65
N TYR A 309 -11.18 -19.54 12.94
CA TYR A 309 -11.06 -18.70 14.13
C TYR A 309 -11.49 -17.24 13.90
N ASN A 310 -12.15 -16.94 12.78
CA ASN A 310 -12.55 -15.59 12.38
C ASN A 310 -11.35 -14.62 12.29
N ILE A 311 -10.22 -15.14 11.80
CA ILE A 311 -9.01 -14.38 11.49
C ILE A 311 -8.83 -14.48 9.97
N PHE A 312 -8.91 -13.36 9.28
CA PHE A 312 -8.82 -13.32 7.83
C PHE A 312 -7.41 -12.90 7.45
N VAL A 313 -6.68 -13.76 6.73
CA VAL A 313 -5.25 -13.60 6.43
C VAL A 313 -4.96 -13.77 4.95
N ASP A 314 -3.86 -13.14 4.50
CA ASP A 314 -3.28 -13.40 3.18
C ASP A 314 -2.10 -14.37 3.29
N GLN A 315 -2.07 -15.32 2.37
CA GLN A 315 -1.05 -16.34 2.23
C GLN A 315 -0.42 -16.19 0.84
N TYR A 316 0.91 -16.30 0.80
CA TYR A 316 1.72 -16.18 -0.40
C TYR A 316 2.64 -17.40 -0.51
N GLU A 317 3.02 -17.73 -1.74
CA GLU A 317 3.97 -18.81 -2.03
C GLU A 317 5.40 -18.28 -1.99
N SER A 318 6.29 -19.08 -1.40
CA SER A 318 7.72 -18.82 -1.33
C SER A 318 8.42 -19.46 -2.53
N LEU A 319 9.39 -18.74 -3.11
CA LEU A 319 10.19 -19.27 -4.23
C LEU A 319 11.10 -20.42 -3.77
N SER A 320 11.46 -20.45 -2.48
CA SER A 320 12.20 -21.56 -1.86
C SER A 320 11.30 -22.73 -1.43
N GLY A 321 10.01 -22.70 -1.78
CA GLY A 321 9.01 -23.72 -1.45
C GLY A 321 8.24 -23.41 -0.16
N GLY A 322 7.00 -23.93 -0.12
CA GLY A 322 6.04 -23.70 0.95
C GLY A 322 5.36 -22.33 0.89
N SER A 323 4.61 -22.01 1.94
CA SER A 323 3.86 -20.76 2.03
C SER A 323 4.30 -19.88 3.21
N TYR A 324 4.03 -18.58 3.10
CA TYR A 324 4.19 -17.63 4.18
C TYR A 324 2.97 -16.71 4.30
N LEU A 325 2.78 -16.17 5.49
CA LEU A 325 1.74 -15.20 5.77
C LEU A 325 2.30 -13.79 5.71
N ARG A 326 1.53 -12.89 5.10
CA ARG A 326 1.71 -11.44 5.26
C ARG A 326 0.86 -11.00 6.45
N LEU A 327 1.48 -10.43 7.47
CA LEU A 327 0.84 -10.08 8.73
C LEU A 327 0.96 -8.59 9.05
N PRO A 328 0.02 -7.74 8.58
CA PRO A 328 -0.12 -6.37 9.05
C PRO A 328 -0.42 -6.31 10.55
N LEU A 329 0.13 -5.31 11.22
CA LEU A 329 -0.13 -5.05 12.63
C LEU A 329 -1.53 -4.50 12.83
N LYS A 330 -2.23 -5.08 13.79
CA LYS A 330 -3.57 -4.67 14.22
C LYS A 330 -3.51 -4.11 15.63
N ARG A 331 -4.67 -3.93 16.26
CA ARG A 331 -4.73 -3.57 17.68
C ARG A 331 -4.28 -4.76 18.53
N HIS A 332 -3.78 -4.46 19.73
CA HIS A 332 -3.26 -5.46 20.68
C HIS A 332 -4.13 -6.71 20.81
N LYS A 333 -5.44 -6.55 20.99
CA LYS A 333 -6.38 -7.68 21.12
C LYS A 333 -6.39 -8.60 19.89
N GLN A 334 -6.33 -8.03 18.68
CA GLN A 334 -6.29 -8.79 17.43
C GLN A 334 -4.93 -9.48 17.26
N ASN A 335 -3.84 -8.76 17.53
CA ASN A 335 -2.47 -9.30 17.50
C ASN A 335 -2.30 -10.49 18.46
N ALA A 336 -2.75 -10.34 19.71
CA ALA A 336 -2.73 -11.40 20.71
C ALA A 336 -3.57 -12.61 20.29
N LYS A 337 -4.77 -12.38 19.70
CA LYS A 337 -5.62 -13.44 19.16
C LYS A 337 -4.93 -14.19 18.02
N PHE A 338 -4.27 -13.47 17.10
CA PHE A 338 -3.49 -14.07 16.02
C PHE A 338 -2.38 -14.97 16.55
N VAL A 339 -1.52 -14.44 17.43
CA VAL A 339 -0.41 -15.18 18.05
C VAL A 339 -0.90 -16.43 18.77
N LYS A 340 -1.98 -16.32 19.55
CA LYS A 340 -2.57 -17.47 20.25
C LYS A 340 -3.02 -18.55 19.27
N THR A 341 -3.68 -18.14 18.18
CA THR A 341 -4.17 -19.06 17.15
C THR A 341 -3.01 -19.72 16.41
N LEU A 342 -2.00 -18.95 16.00
CA LEU A 342 -0.80 -19.49 15.34
C LEU A 342 -0.09 -20.53 16.21
N ASN A 343 0.01 -20.31 17.53
CA ASN A 343 0.58 -21.29 18.45
C ASN A 343 -0.20 -22.62 18.48
N TYR A 344 -1.53 -22.59 18.38
CA TYR A 344 -2.33 -23.81 18.30
C TYR A 344 -2.15 -24.52 16.97
N ILE A 345 -2.05 -23.77 15.87
CA ILE A 345 -1.87 -24.35 14.52
C ILE A 345 -0.52 -25.05 14.41
N LEU A 346 0.54 -24.46 14.98
CA LEU A 346 1.91 -24.96 14.87
C LEU A 346 2.34 -25.93 15.97
N LYS A 347 1.45 -26.22 16.93
CA LYS A 347 1.59 -27.32 17.88
C LYS A 347 0.46 -28.31 17.64
N PRO A 348 0.50 -29.12 16.56
CA PRO A 348 -0.32 -30.31 16.52
C PRO A 348 0.14 -31.21 17.66
N ASP A 349 -0.81 -31.75 18.42
CA ASP A 349 -0.60 -32.58 19.62
C ASP A 349 0.53 -33.62 19.48
#